data_AF-A0A8J3FT27-F1
#
_entry.id   AF-A0A8J3FT27-F1
#
_cell.length_a   1.000
_cell.length_b   1.000
_cell.length_c   1.000
_cell.angle_alpha   90.00
_cell.angle_beta   90.00
_cell.angle_gamma   90.00
#
_symmetry.space_group_name_H-M   'P 1'
#
loop_
_entity.id
_entity.type
_entity.pdbx_description
1 polymer ?
#
loop_
_entity_poly.entity_id
_entity_poly.type
_entity_poly.pdbx_seq_one_letter_code
_entity_poly.pdbx_strand_id
1 'polypeptide(L)' 'MRNVSTPAAFAVEWVAGESENLYQLINSRGTTSLFFGIQRKDTGEWRTMSVLDPSRYMDKPPKSFHEFEKVARSYIEA' A
#
# COMPACT_ATOMS: atom_id res chain seq x y z
N MET A 1 -4.54 -9.55 -5.28
CA MET A 1 -3.55 -8.74 -4.54
C MET A 1 -2.29 -9.56 -4.33
N ARG A 2 -1.11 -8.94 -4.38
CA ARG A 2 0.20 -9.57 -4.20
C ARG A 2 0.87 -9.02 -2.93
N ASN A 3 1.45 -9.92 -2.13
CA ASN A 3 2.27 -9.56 -0.98
C ASN A 3 3.67 -9.14 -1.45
N VAL A 4 4.10 -7.95 -1.06
CA VAL A 4 5.49 -7.48 -1.19
C VAL A 4 5.99 -7.08 0.19
N SER A 5 6.53 -8.05 0.92
CA SER A 5 7.05 -7.85 2.27
C SER A 5 8.57 -7.95 2.28
N THR A 6 9.21 -6.90 2.78
CA THR A 6 10.67 -6.85 2.98
C THR A 6 10.99 -6.65 4.47
N PRO A 7 12.26 -6.73 4.89
CA PRO A 7 12.66 -6.36 6.24
C PRO A 7 12.40 -4.89 6.60
N ALA A 8 12.23 -4.00 5.61
CA ALA A 8 12.02 -2.57 5.82
C ALA A 8 10.55 -2.15 5.78
N ALA A 9 9.71 -2.85 5.01
CA ALA A 9 8.33 -2.45 4.78
C ALA A 9 7.39 -3.64 4.57
N PHE A 10 6.11 -3.40 4.86
CA PHE A 10 5.03 -4.17 4.28
C PHE A 10 4.47 -3.42 3.07
N ALA A 11 4.20 -4.14 1.99
CA ALA A 11 3.48 -3.60 0.85
C ALA A 11 2.47 -4.62 0.31
N VAL A 12 1.34 -4.10 -0.16
CA VAL A 12 0.30 -4.85 -0.86
C VAL A 12 0.11 -4.22 -2.21
N GLU A 13 0.12 -5.05 -3.25
CA GLU A 13 -0.06 -4.60 -4.62
C GLU A 13 -1.31 -5.17 -5.25
N TRP A 14 -1.91 -4.41 -6.15
CA TRP A 14 -3.07 -4.83 -6.91
C TRP A 14 -3.15 -4.11 -8.24
N VAL A 15 -3.84 -4.73 -9.20
CA VAL A 15 -4.15 -4.09 -10.49
C VAL A 15 -5.60 -3.63 -10.43
N ALA A 16 -5.88 -2.43 -10.89
CA ALA A 16 -7.24 -1.88 -10.91
C ALA A 16 -7.49 -0.93 -12.09
N GLY A 17 -8.78 -0.76 -12.40
CA GLY A 17 -9.27 0.13 -13.46
C GLY A 17 -8.98 -0.36 -14.88
N GLU A 18 -9.53 0.36 -15.85
CA GLU A 18 -9.37 0.06 -17.29
C GLU A 18 -7.93 0.24 -17.77
N SER A 19 -7.14 1.06 -17.07
CA SER A 19 -5.73 1.32 -17.40
C SER A 19 -4.79 0.17 -17.02
N GLU A 20 -5.26 -0.82 -16.26
CA GLU A 20 -4.47 -1.96 -15.75
C GLU A 20 -3.14 -1.54 -15.09
N ASN A 21 -3.12 -0.38 -14.43
CA ASN A 21 -1.97 0.08 -13.66
C ASN A 21 -1.74 -0.79 -12.42
N LEU A 22 -0.49 -0.95 -12.01
CA LEU A 22 -0.14 -1.62 -10.76
C LEU A 22 -0.14 -0.58 -9.64
N TYR A 23 -1.00 -0.78 -8.65
CA TYR A 23 -1.08 0.04 -7.45
C TYR A 23 -0.39 -0.66 -6.30
N GLN A 24 0.11 0.12 -5.35
CA GLN A 24 0.77 -0.37 -4.16
C GLN A 24 0.38 0.48 -2.96
N LEU A 25 0.11 -0.14 -1.82
CA LEU A 25 0.07 0.52 -0.52
C LEU A 25 1.24 0.03 0.30
N ILE A 26 2.01 0.95 0.88
CA ILE A 26 3.27 0.67 1.59
C ILE A 26 3.19 1.21 3.00
N ASN A 27 3.63 0.41 3.97
CA ASN A 27 3.93 0.82 5.33
C ASN A 27 5.39 0.50 5.66
N SER A 28 6.16 1.52 6.04
CA SER A 28 7.47 1.32 6.67
C SER A 28 7.27 0.68 8.04
N ARG A 29 7.94 -0.45 8.29
CA ARG A 29 7.74 -1.23 9.52
C ARG A 29 8.02 -0.38 10.77
N GLY A 30 7.22 -0.58 11.80
CA GLY A 30 7.33 0.18 13.05
C GLY A 30 6.77 1.60 12.98
N THR A 31 6.18 2.01 11.85
CA THR A 31 5.55 3.33 11.70
C THR A 31 4.05 3.22 11.43
N THR A 32 3.33 4.31 11.66
CA THR A 32 1.94 4.50 11.21
C THR A 32 1.84 5.18 9.84
N SER A 33 2.96 5.37 9.14
CA SER A 33 2.97 6.03 7.82
C SER A 33 2.43 5.11 6.74
N LEU A 34 1.67 5.68 5.80
CA LEU A 34 1.19 5.00 4.60
C LEU A 34 1.61 5.78 3.36
N PHE A 35 2.09 5.06 2.35
CA PHE A 35 2.38 5.60 1.04
C PHE A 35 1.57 4.85 -0.02
N PHE A 36 1.00 5.60 -0.94
CA PHE A 36 0.33 5.08 -2.11
C PHE A 36 1.26 5.19 -3.32
N GLY A 37 1.45 4.07 -4.02
CA GLY A 37 2.23 3.97 -5.24
C GLY A 37 1.36 3.60 -6.42
N ILE A 38 1.70 4.14 -7.58
CA ILE A 38 1.16 3.73 -8.87
C ILE A 38 2.31 3.50 -9.85
N GLN A 39 2.31 2.35 -10.50
CA GLN A 39 3.12 2.07 -11.67
C GLN A 39 2.22 2.10 -12.90
N ARG A 40 2.56 2.97 -13.84
CA ARG A 40 1.82 3.04 -15.11
C ARG A 40 2.16 1.84 -15.99
N LYS A 41 1.15 1.17 -16.54
CA LYS A 41 1.35 -0.04 -17.36
C LYS A 41 2.10 0.23 -18.67
N ASP A 42 1.83 1.37 -19.29
CA ASP A 42 2.37 1.78 -20.60
C ASP A 42 3.85 2.16 -20.56
N THR A 43 4.29 2.76 -19.46
CA THR A 43 5.61 3.37 -19.30
C THR A 43 6.47 2.67 -18.25
N GLY A 44 5.87 1.90 -17.35
CA GLY A 44 6.55 1.31 -16.20
C GLY A 44 6.97 2.32 -15.13
N GLU A 45 6.63 3.60 -15.30
CA GLU A 45 7.00 4.69 -14.39
C GLU A 45 6.29 4.54 -13.03
N TRP A 46 7.06 4.59 -11.96
CA TRP A 46 6.54 4.65 -10.60
C TRP A 46 6.34 6.08 -10.12
N ARG A 47 5.18 6.33 -9.51
CA ARG A 47 4.91 7.53 -8.71
C ARG A 47 4.44 7.11 -7.34
N THR A 48 4.88 7.85 -6.33
CA THR A 48 4.50 7.61 -4.94
C THR A 48 4.06 8.90 -4.28
N MET A 49 3.13 8.80 -3.34
CA MET A 49 2.68 9.90 -2.50
C MET A 49 2.36 9.41 -1.09
N SER A 50 2.50 10.27 -0.10
CA SER A 50 2.05 9.98 1.27
C SER A 50 0.52 10.04 1.34
N VAL A 51 -0.08 9.10 2.06
CA VAL A 51 -1.50 9.16 2.41
C VAL A 51 -1.70 10.27 3.44
N LEU A 52 -2.66 11.17 3.18
CA LEU A 52 -2.85 12.40 3.97
C LEU A 52 -3.27 12.14 5.43
N ASP A 53 -4.10 11.12 5.66
CA ASP A 53 -4.65 10.79 6.99
C ASP A 53 -4.60 9.26 7.23
N PRO A 54 -3.42 8.70 7.52
CA PRO A 54 -3.26 7.27 7.74
C PRO A 54 -4.05 6.72 8.95
N SER A 55 -4.33 7.58 9.95
CA SER A 55 -5.10 7.22 11.15
C SER A 55 -6.51 6.71 10.84
N ARG A 56 -7.09 7.06 9.68
CA ARG A 56 -8.38 6.48 9.25
C ARG A 56 -8.35 4.97 9.07
N TYR A 57 -7.17 4.41 8.78
CA TYR A 57 -6.99 2.99 8.48
C TYR A 57 -6.14 2.29 9.52
N MET A 58 -5.33 3.03 10.28
CA MET A 58 -4.25 2.45 11.09
C MET A 58 -3.89 3.31 12.30
N ASP A 59 -4.32 2.89 13.48
CA ASP A 59 -4.01 3.58 14.76
C ASP A 59 -2.63 3.23 15.33
N LYS A 60 -2.06 2.08 14.94
CA LYS A 60 -0.78 1.58 15.42
C LYS A 60 -0.01 0.88 14.30
N PRO A 61 1.34 0.83 14.37
CA PRO A 61 2.12 0.11 13.38
C PRO A 61 1.73 -1.38 13.35
N PRO A 62 1.53 -1.96 12.16
CA PRO A 62 1.24 -3.38 12.02
C PRO A 62 2.48 -4.19 12.41
N LYS A 63 2.28 -5.28 13.14
CA LYS A 63 3.37 -6.15 13.60
C LYS A 63 3.64 -7.29 12.62
N SER A 64 2.68 -7.58 11.76
CA SER A 64 2.76 -8.67 10.78
C SER A 64 2.21 -8.23 9.44
N PHE A 65 2.58 -8.96 8.39
CA PHE A 65 2.03 -8.73 7.06
C PHE A 65 0.50 -8.92 7.06
N HIS A 66 0.00 -9.91 7.79
CA HIS A 66 -1.43 -10.18 7.88
C HIS A 66 -2.21 -9.01 8.52
N GLU A 67 -1.63 -8.34 9.53
CA GLU A 67 -2.21 -7.10 10.08
C GLU A 67 -2.22 -5.98 9.05
N PHE A 68 -1.13 -5.81 8.30
CA PHE A 68 -1.05 -4.79 7.26
C PHE A 68 -1.99 -5.07 6.08
N GLU A 69 -2.18 -6.34 5.69
CA GLU A 69 -3.10 -6.72 4.62
C GLU A 69 -4.54 -6.28 4.92
N LYS A 70 -4.98 -6.32 6.19
CA LYS A 70 -6.29 -5.81 6.61
C LYS A 70 -6.40 -4.30 6.39
N VAL A 71 -5.37 -3.54 6.79
CA VAL A 71 -5.29 -2.09 6.55
C VAL A 71 -5.36 -1.79 5.05
N ALA A 72 -4.60 -2.53 4.25
CA ALA A 72 -4.59 -2.35 2.80
C ALA A 72 -5.95 -2.62 2.15
N ARG A 73 -6.67 -3.67 2.58
CA ARG A 73 -8.04 -3.95 2.13
C ARG A 73 -8.99 -2.81 2.45
N SER A 74 -8.97 -2.33 3.70
CA SER A 74 -9.80 -1.19 4.11
C SER A 74 -9.48 0.09 3.33
N TYR A 75 -8.22 0.31 2.94
CA TYR A 75 -7.84 1.43 2.09
C TYR A 75 -8.38 1.29 0.66
N ILE A 76 -8.35 0.08 0.10
CA ILE A 76 -8.79 -0.21 -1.28
C ILE A 76 -10.32 -0.14 -1.42
N GLU A 77 -11.04 -0.53 -0.36
CA GLU A 77 -12.51 -0.65 -0.36
C GLU A 77 -13.23 0.63 0.11
N ALA A 78 -12.51 1.60 0.69
CA ALA A 78 -13.05 2.88 1.16
C ALA A 78 -13.34 3.87 0.02
#